data_AF-A0A1H3TUG3-F1
#
_entry.id   AF-A0A1H3TUG3-F1
#
_cell.length_a   1.000
_cell.length_b   1.000
_cell.length_c   1.000
_cell.angle_alpha   90.00
_cell.angle_beta   90.00
_cell.angle_gamma   90.00
#
_symmetry.space_group_name_H-M   'P 1'
#
loop_
_entity.id
_entity.type
_entity.pdbx_description
1 polymer ?
#
loop_
_entity_poly.entity_id
_entity_poly.type
_entity_poly.pdbx_seq_one_letter_code
_entity_poly.pdbx_strand_id
1 'polypeptide(L)'
;MNTNTDLALLPPQETALQVYSAPSGLDPYIDLIRKEALSHAPDTSTKKGRDHIASIAFKVRKSKTALDGLGKQLVDDMKEVPKKIDAERKRMRDALDSLADEVRRPLTEWEEAEEARQQKHRLAIELMQQSVQGAENLTSGTLREQIASLNAQVIDAAFEEYEAEAHRAKAKALEGLSAALETREKYEAEQAELARLRAEAAAREQKEREERIAREAAERAQREAEARAQAEREAVIQREAEAKAAADKRELELKLSAERAEREKAEAVQREQQAKADAERRAAEAVAAEQRRVAQQQAAEAAEAKRREADKAHKAAVNRAALAAFVAGGMTEECAKQAITLIAKKAIPAVSITY
;
A
#
# COMPACT_ATOMS: atom_id res chain seq x y z
N MET A 1 -26.75 -70.30 -129.62
CA MET A 1 -27.48 -70.04 -128.37
C MET A 1 -26.50 -69.42 -127.39
N ASN A 2 -26.60 -68.11 -127.13
CA ASN A 2 -25.85 -67.46 -126.07
C ASN A 2 -26.67 -67.61 -124.78
N THR A 3 -26.33 -68.59 -123.95
CA THR A 3 -26.84 -68.65 -122.57
C THR A 3 -26.13 -67.57 -121.79
N ASN A 4 -26.85 -66.48 -121.56
CA ASN A 4 -26.42 -65.40 -120.69
C ASN A 4 -26.54 -65.90 -119.24
N THR A 5 -25.63 -66.79 -118.80
CA THR A 5 -25.62 -67.28 -117.43
C THR A 5 -24.93 -66.25 -116.54
N ASP A 6 -25.74 -65.43 -115.89
CA ASP A 6 -25.32 -64.46 -114.88
C ASP A 6 -25.18 -65.18 -113.54
N LEU A 7 -23.94 -65.44 -113.13
CA LEU A 7 -23.63 -66.05 -111.84
C LEU A 7 -23.82 -65.01 -110.74
N ALA A 8 -25.00 -65.05 -110.12
CA ALA A 8 -25.31 -64.59 -108.77
C ALA A 8 -26.52 -65.37 -108.24
N LEU A 9 -26.33 -66.67 -107.95
CA LEU A 9 -27.31 -67.47 -107.21
C LEU A 9 -27.12 -67.22 -105.73
N LEU A 10 -27.97 -66.36 -105.18
CA LEU A 10 -28.02 -66.03 -103.76
C LEU A 10 -29.20 -66.76 -103.11
N PRO A 11 -29.09 -67.09 -101.81
CA PRO A 11 -30.25 -67.51 -101.03
C PRO A 11 -31.38 -66.47 -101.12
N PRO A 12 -32.64 -66.89 -101.32
CA PRO A 12 -33.79 -65.99 -101.21
C PRO A 12 -33.78 -65.26 -99.87
N GLN A 13 -34.16 -63.98 -99.85
CA GLN A 13 -34.13 -63.17 -98.62
C GLN A 13 -34.89 -63.83 -97.45
N GLU A 14 -36.03 -64.46 -97.74
CA GLU A 14 -36.88 -65.16 -96.76
C GLU A 14 -36.21 -66.36 -96.09
N THR A 15 -35.29 -67.04 -96.78
CA THR A 15 -34.59 -68.24 -96.29
C THR A 15 -33.11 -67.98 -95.99
N ALA A 16 -32.61 -66.78 -96.29
CA ALA A 16 -31.20 -66.45 -96.15
C ALA A 16 -30.71 -66.62 -94.70
N LEU A 17 -31.46 -66.14 -93.69
CA LEU A 17 -31.05 -66.34 -92.29
C LEU A 17 -30.86 -67.82 -91.93
N GLN A 18 -31.78 -68.69 -92.38
CA GLN A 18 -31.71 -70.13 -92.14
C GLN A 18 -30.48 -70.75 -92.83
N VAL A 19 -30.21 -70.34 -94.08
CA VAL A 19 -29.06 -70.80 -94.86
C VAL A 19 -27.74 -70.39 -94.21
N TYR A 20 -27.60 -69.15 -93.75
CA TYR A 20 -26.36 -68.66 -93.13
C TYR A 20 -26.17 -69.17 -91.69
N SER A 21 -27.23 -69.57 -91.00
CA SER A 21 -27.15 -70.11 -89.63
C SER A 21 -26.92 -71.62 -89.59
N ALA A 22 -27.14 -72.33 -90.70
CA ALA A 22 -26.95 -73.77 -90.77
C ALA A 22 -25.47 -74.15 -90.97
N PRO A 23 -24.96 -75.21 -90.32
CA PRO A 23 -23.65 -75.77 -90.65
C PRO A 23 -23.60 -76.10 -92.14
N SER A 24 -22.61 -75.56 -92.86
CA SER A 24 -22.47 -75.79 -94.31
C SER A 24 -23.69 -75.37 -95.15
N GLY A 25 -24.55 -74.48 -94.66
CA GLY A 25 -25.81 -74.14 -95.36
C GLY A 25 -25.63 -73.48 -96.73
N LEU A 26 -24.47 -72.85 -97.00
CA LEU A 26 -24.14 -72.28 -98.30
C LEU A 26 -23.62 -73.30 -99.33
N ASP A 27 -23.31 -74.54 -98.92
CA ASP A 27 -22.73 -75.56 -99.79
C ASP A 27 -23.56 -75.80 -101.07
N PRO A 28 -24.91 -75.88 -101.04
CA PRO A 28 -25.71 -76.00 -102.27
C PRO A 28 -25.51 -74.86 -103.28
N TYR A 29 -25.32 -73.63 -102.79
CA TYR A 29 -25.08 -72.46 -103.63
C TYR A 29 -23.65 -72.45 -104.17
N ILE A 30 -22.69 -72.80 -103.33
CA ILE A 30 -21.28 -72.94 -103.71
C ILE A 30 -21.11 -74.03 -104.78
N ASP A 31 -21.79 -75.17 -104.61
CA ASP A 31 -21.74 -76.29 -105.54
C ASP A 31 -22.40 -75.95 -106.88
N LEU A 32 -23.49 -75.19 -106.87
CA LEU A 32 -24.13 -74.70 -108.09
C LEU A 32 -23.22 -73.71 -108.84
N ILE A 33 -22.58 -72.78 -108.13
CA ILE A 33 -21.58 -71.86 -108.70
C ILE A 33 -20.40 -72.65 -109.27
N ARG A 34 -19.91 -73.67 -108.56
CA ARG A 34 -18.82 -74.55 -109.01
C ARG A 34 -19.21 -75.31 -110.27
N LYS A 35 -20.40 -75.93 -110.29
CA LYS A 35 -20.90 -76.69 -111.43
C LYS A 35 -21.03 -75.82 -112.68
N GLU A 36 -21.58 -74.62 -112.54
CA GLU A 36 -21.71 -73.67 -113.64
C GLU A 36 -20.34 -73.19 -114.13
N ALA A 37 -19.45 -72.77 -113.22
CA ALA A 37 -18.12 -72.28 -113.55
C ALA A 37 -17.23 -73.32 -114.24
N LEU A 38 -17.42 -74.61 -113.94
CA LEU A 38 -16.65 -75.72 -114.51
C LEU A 38 -17.35 -76.42 -115.70
N SER A 39 -18.54 -75.97 -116.10
CA SER A 39 -19.28 -76.56 -117.22
C SER A 39 -18.64 -76.29 -118.60
N HIS A 40 -17.72 -75.33 -118.66
CA HIS A 40 -17.00 -74.94 -119.88
C HIS A 40 -15.60 -75.57 -119.93
N ALA A 41 -15.23 -76.20 -121.06
CA ALA A 41 -13.89 -76.69 -121.27
C ALA A 41 -12.89 -75.51 -121.40
N PRO A 42 -11.86 -75.43 -120.55
CA PRO A 42 -10.91 -74.31 -120.60
C PRO A 42 -10.02 -74.41 -121.85
N ASP A 43 -10.02 -73.38 -122.70
CA ASP A 43 -9.09 -73.22 -123.81
C ASP A 43 -8.10 -72.08 -123.49
N THR A 44 -6.81 -72.42 -123.33
CA THR A 44 -5.75 -71.44 -123.11
C THR A 44 -4.96 -71.11 -124.38
N SER A 45 -5.18 -71.85 -125.46
CA SER A 45 -4.45 -71.72 -126.72
C SER A 45 -4.82 -70.44 -127.48
N THR A 46 -6.05 -69.95 -127.32
CA THR A 46 -6.55 -68.72 -127.97
C THR A 46 -6.70 -67.55 -126.98
N LYS A 47 -6.57 -66.31 -127.49
CA LYS A 47 -6.87 -65.11 -126.68
C LYS A 47 -8.31 -65.12 -126.17
N LYS A 48 -9.25 -65.50 -127.02
CA LYS A 48 -10.69 -65.58 -126.69
C LYS A 48 -10.97 -66.59 -125.58
N GLY A 49 -10.31 -67.75 -125.59
CA GLY A 49 -10.43 -68.75 -124.54
C GLY A 49 -9.89 -68.27 -123.19
N ARG A 50 -8.71 -67.61 -123.17
CA ARG A 50 -8.15 -66.99 -121.95
C ARG A 50 -9.04 -65.87 -121.40
N ASP A 51 -9.58 -65.01 -122.25
CA ASP A 51 -10.52 -63.95 -121.85
C ASP A 51 -11.82 -64.52 -121.27
N HIS A 52 -12.32 -65.63 -121.82
CA HIS A 52 -13.49 -66.34 -121.29
C HIS A 52 -13.24 -66.94 -119.90
N ILE A 53 -12.08 -67.59 -119.68
CA ILE A 53 -11.66 -68.09 -118.36
C ILE A 53 -11.61 -66.94 -117.34
N ALA A 54 -11.02 -65.80 -117.72
CA ALA A 54 -10.95 -64.62 -116.86
C ALA A 54 -12.35 -64.08 -116.51
N SER A 55 -13.27 -64.09 -117.48
CA SER A 55 -14.67 -63.69 -117.26
C SER A 55 -15.41 -64.61 -116.28
N ILE A 56 -15.26 -65.93 -116.42
CA ILE A 56 -15.85 -66.90 -115.46
C ILE A 56 -15.28 -66.67 -114.06
N ALA A 57 -13.95 -66.52 -113.94
CA ALA A 57 -13.31 -66.26 -112.65
C ALA A 57 -13.79 -64.94 -112.02
N PHE A 58 -14.01 -63.90 -112.83
CA PHE A 58 -14.60 -62.64 -112.35
C PHE A 58 -16.03 -62.83 -111.84
N LYS A 59 -16.87 -63.59 -112.56
CA LYS A 59 -18.23 -63.91 -112.12
C LYS A 59 -18.28 -64.70 -110.80
N VAL A 60 -17.38 -65.67 -110.60
CA VAL A 60 -17.24 -66.37 -109.32
C VAL A 60 -16.88 -65.39 -108.18
N ARG A 61 -15.93 -64.47 -108.42
CA ARG A 61 -15.58 -63.43 -107.43
C ARG A 61 -16.78 -62.51 -107.13
N LYS A 62 -17.56 -62.14 -108.14
CA LYS A 62 -18.78 -61.35 -107.98
C LYS A 62 -19.82 -62.09 -107.12
N SER A 63 -20.06 -63.38 -107.39
CA SER A 63 -20.94 -64.23 -106.56
C SER A 63 -20.44 -64.34 -105.11
N LYS A 64 -19.13 -64.52 -104.90
CA LYS A 64 -18.52 -64.50 -103.54
C LYS A 64 -18.83 -63.20 -102.81
N THR A 65 -18.56 -62.05 -103.44
CA THR A 65 -18.81 -60.74 -102.83
C THR A 65 -20.29 -60.54 -102.50
N ALA A 66 -21.20 -61.02 -103.35
CA ALA A 66 -22.63 -60.92 -103.12
C ALA A 66 -23.08 -61.81 -101.94
N LEU A 67 -22.56 -63.04 -101.82
CA LEU A 67 -22.81 -63.91 -100.67
C LEU A 67 -22.22 -63.34 -99.37
N ASP A 68 -21.00 -62.80 -99.39
CA ASP A 68 -20.40 -62.17 -98.21
C ASP A 68 -21.20 -60.94 -97.77
N GLY A 69 -21.59 -60.07 -98.71
CA GLY A 69 -22.40 -58.88 -98.46
C GLY A 69 -23.77 -59.22 -97.87
N LEU A 70 -24.44 -60.26 -98.36
CA LEU A 70 -25.73 -60.71 -97.81
C LEU A 70 -25.58 -61.22 -96.37
N GLY A 71 -24.56 -62.04 -96.09
CA GLY A 71 -24.27 -62.52 -94.73
C GLY A 71 -23.98 -61.37 -93.76
N LYS A 72 -23.18 -60.40 -94.20
CA LYS A 72 -22.90 -59.18 -93.41
C LYS A 72 -24.19 -58.40 -93.13
N GLN A 73 -25.02 -58.16 -94.14
CA GLN A 73 -26.29 -57.44 -93.98
C GLN A 73 -27.21 -58.14 -92.98
N LEU A 74 -27.33 -59.48 -93.04
CA LEU A 74 -28.11 -60.25 -92.06
C LEU A 74 -27.60 -60.05 -90.62
N VAL A 75 -26.28 -60.10 -90.42
CA VAL A 75 -25.68 -59.87 -89.09
C VAL A 75 -25.93 -58.45 -88.61
N ASP A 76 -25.81 -57.46 -89.49
CA ASP A 76 -26.05 -56.05 -89.17
C ASP A 76 -27.53 -55.83 -88.80
N ASP A 77 -28.47 -56.36 -89.59
CA ASP A 77 -29.91 -56.30 -89.32
C ASP A 77 -30.28 -57.01 -88.01
N MET A 78 -29.69 -58.18 -87.76
CA MET A 78 -29.88 -58.93 -86.51
C MET A 78 -29.37 -58.17 -85.28
N LYS A 79 -28.26 -57.42 -85.39
CA LYS A 79 -27.71 -56.63 -84.28
C LYS A 79 -28.49 -55.35 -84.01
N GLU A 80 -29.17 -54.80 -85.01
CA GLU A 80 -30.02 -53.63 -84.83
C GLU A 80 -31.23 -53.92 -83.93
N VAL A 81 -31.74 -55.16 -83.90
CA VAL A 81 -32.87 -55.54 -83.02
C VAL A 81 -32.48 -55.46 -81.53
N PRO A 82 -31.45 -56.17 -81.01
CA PRO A 82 -30.98 -56.02 -79.64
C PRO A 82 -30.60 -54.59 -79.29
N LYS A 83 -29.93 -53.86 -80.19
CA LYS A 83 -29.56 -52.45 -79.99
C LYS A 83 -30.79 -51.56 -79.75
N LYS A 84 -31.86 -51.73 -80.54
CA LYS A 84 -33.13 -51.01 -80.35
C LYS A 84 -33.82 -51.43 -79.06
N ILE A 85 -33.82 -52.72 -78.73
CA ILE A 85 -34.39 -53.23 -77.49
C ILE A 85 -33.68 -52.62 -76.27
N ASP A 86 -32.35 -52.60 -76.25
CA ASP A 86 -31.60 -52.04 -75.12
C ASP A 86 -31.78 -50.53 -74.99
N ALA A 87 -31.83 -49.81 -76.11
CA ALA A 87 -32.15 -48.38 -76.13
C ALA A 87 -33.56 -48.11 -75.56
N GLU A 88 -34.56 -48.88 -75.99
CA GLU A 88 -35.93 -48.73 -75.51
C GLU A 88 -36.07 -49.12 -74.03
N ARG A 89 -35.38 -50.19 -73.60
CA ARG A 89 -35.31 -50.58 -72.19
C ARG A 89 -34.70 -49.49 -71.32
N LYS A 90 -33.66 -48.81 -71.80
CA LYS A 90 -33.07 -47.66 -71.10
C LYS A 90 -34.06 -46.50 -71.04
N ARG A 91 -34.62 -46.10 -72.19
CA ARG A 91 -35.63 -45.02 -72.26
C ARG A 91 -36.77 -45.27 -71.29
N MET A 92 -37.29 -46.49 -71.25
CA MET A 92 -38.37 -46.89 -70.36
C MET A 92 -37.97 -46.75 -68.89
N ARG A 93 -36.78 -47.23 -68.47
CA ARG A 93 -36.31 -47.06 -67.09
C ARG A 93 -36.19 -45.60 -66.72
N ASP A 94 -35.47 -44.81 -67.52
CA ASP A 94 -35.23 -43.40 -67.27
C ASP A 94 -36.57 -42.62 -67.17
N ALA A 95 -37.55 -42.96 -68.02
CA ALA A 95 -38.89 -42.35 -68.01
C ALA A 95 -39.72 -42.76 -66.78
N LEU A 96 -39.68 -44.03 -66.38
CA LEU A 96 -40.43 -44.49 -65.21
C LEU A 96 -39.80 -44.01 -63.90
N ASP A 97 -38.47 -43.91 -63.82
CA ASP A 97 -37.77 -43.33 -62.68
C ASP A 97 -38.11 -41.84 -62.54
N SER A 98 -38.06 -41.08 -63.65
CA SER A 98 -38.46 -39.66 -63.64
C SER A 98 -39.93 -39.47 -63.24
N LEU A 99 -40.83 -40.33 -63.74
CA LEU A 99 -42.24 -40.29 -63.35
C LEU A 99 -42.44 -40.63 -61.88
N ALA A 100 -41.69 -41.60 -61.34
CA ALA A 100 -41.74 -41.93 -59.92
C ALA A 100 -41.30 -40.74 -59.06
N ASP A 101 -40.23 -40.04 -59.44
CA ASP A 101 -39.77 -38.82 -58.76
C ASP A 101 -40.82 -37.71 -58.83
N GLU A 102 -41.42 -37.46 -59.99
CA GLU A 102 -42.48 -36.46 -60.17
C GLU A 102 -43.72 -36.77 -59.32
N VAL A 103 -44.13 -38.04 -59.27
CA VAL A 103 -45.27 -38.49 -58.44
C VAL A 103 -44.94 -38.37 -56.96
N ARG A 104 -43.69 -38.63 -56.54
CA ARG A 104 -43.26 -38.55 -55.14
C ARG A 104 -43.01 -37.12 -54.67
N ARG A 105 -42.65 -36.20 -55.58
CA ARG A 105 -42.25 -34.82 -55.26
C ARG A 105 -43.23 -34.09 -54.33
N PRO A 106 -44.56 -34.08 -54.54
CA PRO A 106 -45.47 -33.38 -53.64
C PRO A 106 -45.46 -33.93 -52.20
N LEU A 107 -45.26 -35.24 -52.04
CA LEU A 107 -45.13 -35.85 -50.71
C LEU A 107 -43.79 -35.46 -50.06
N THR A 108 -42.71 -35.39 -50.84
CA THR A 108 -41.39 -34.95 -50.33
C THR A 108 -41.44 -33.49 -49.88
N GLU A 109 -42.02 -32.60 -50.70
CA GLU A 109 -42.19 -31.19 -50.36
C GLU A 109 -43.05 -31.01 -49.09
N TRP A 110 -44.10 -31.82 -48.94
CA TRP A 110 -44.93 -31.81 -47.73
C TRP A 110 -44.17 -32.33 -46.50
N GLU A 111 -43.43 -33.44 -46.62
CA GLU A 111 -42.62 -34.00 -45.52
C GLU A 111 -41.57 -33.00 -45.03
N GLU A 112 -40.88 -32.32 -45.95
CA GLU A 112 -39.89 -31.28 -45.63
C GLU A 112 -40.54 -30.06 -44.97
N ALA A 113 -41.68 -29.60 -45.49
CA ALA A 113 -42.42 -28.48 -44.90
C ALA A 113 -42.96 -28.82 -43.51
N GLU A 114 -43.42 -30.06 -43.31
CA GLU A 114 -43.94 -30.56 -42.05
C GLU A 114 -42.83 -30.74 -41.00
N GLU A 115 -41.66 -31.25 -41.39
CA GLU A 115 -40.48 -31.29 -40.52
C GLU A 115 -40.05 -29.87 -40.13
N ALA A 116 -39.98 -28.94 -41.08
CA ALA A 116 -39.64 -27.54 -40.81
C ALA A 116 -40.66 -26.87 -39.87
N ARG A 117 -41.95 -27.15 -40.04
CA ARG A 117 -43.03 -26.68 -39.15
C ARG A 117 -42.82 -27.18 -37.72
N GLN A 118 -42.64 -28.49 -37.54
CA GLN A 118 -42.41 -29.08 -36.21
C GLN A 118 -41.12 -28.54 -35.55
N GLN A 119 -40.03 -28.43 -36.31
CA GLN A 119 -38.77 -27.89 -35.81
C GLN A 119 -38.90 -26.44 -35.36
N LYS A 120 -39.62 -25.60 -36.12
CA LYS A 120 -39.90 -24.21 -35.74
C LYS A 120 -40.59 -24.12 -34.37
N HIS A 121 -41.61 -24.94 -34.12
CA HIS A 121 -42.31 -24.96 -32.83
C HIS A 121 -41.42 -25.46 -31.69
N ARG A 122 -40.68 -26.55 -31.92
CA ARG A 122 -39.75 -27.09 -30.92
C ARG A 122 -38.67 -26.08 -30.53
N LEU A 123 -38.04 -25.42 -31.51
CA LEU A 123 -37.02 -24.40 -31.26
C LEU A 123 -37.59 -23.19 -30.50
N ALA A 124 -38.80 -22.75 -30.82
CA ALA A 124 -39.44 -21.65 -30.09
C ALA A 124 -39.70 -22.03 -28.62
N ILE A 125 -40.19 -23.25 -28.36
CA ILE A 125 -40.40 -23.78 -27.00
C ILE A 125 -39.07 -23.92 -26.26
N GLU A 126 -38.05 -24.47 -26.91
CA GLU A 126 -36.73 -24.65 -26.33
C GLU A 126 -36.10 -23.30 -25.94
N LEU A 127 -36.23 -22.28 -26.79
CA LEU A 127 -35.74 -20.93 -26.47
C LEU A 127 -36.42 -20.35 -25.23
N MET A 128 -37.73 -20.58 -25.04
CA MET A 128 -38.42 -20.19 -23.82
C MET A 128 -37.85 -20.92 -22.61
N GLN A 129 -37.66 -22.24 -22.71
CA GLN A 129 -37.09 -23.05 -21.62
C GLN A 129 -35.67 -22.63 -21.26
N GLN A 130 -34.85 -22.29 -22.25
CA GLN A 130 -33.46 -21.86 -22.08
C GLN A 130 -33.34 -20.44 -21.52
N SER A 131 -34.38 -19.61 -21.62
CA SER A 131 -34.33 -18.21 -21.15
C SER A 131 -34.00 -18.05 -19.66
N VAL A 132 -34.25 -19.08 -18.84
CA VAL A 132 -33.93 -19.10 -17.40
C VAL A 132 -32.47 -19.48 -17.13
N GLN A 133 -31.76 -20.06 -18.10
CA GLN A 133 -30.40 -20.55 -17.88
C GLN A 133 -29.45 -19.39 -17.56
N GLY A 134 -28.75 -19.48 -16.44
CA GLY A 134 -27.82 -18.46 -15.98
C GLY A 134 -28.48 -17.20 -15.42
N ALA A 135 -29.81 -17.21 -15.20
CA ALA A 135 -30.55 -16.08 -14.64
C ALA A 135 -30.00 -15.60 -13.28
N GLU A 136 -29.41 -16.50 -12.50
CA GLU A 136 -28.78 -16.21 -11.21
C GLU A 136 -27.56 -15.26 -11.32
N ASN A 137 -26.94 -15.17 -12.49
CA ASN A 137 -25.76 -14.34 -12.73
C ASN A 137 -26.11 -12.97 -13.34
N LEU A 138 -27.38 -12.72 -13.63
CA LEU A 138 -27.84 -11.51 -14.29
C LEU A 138 -28.18 -10.39 -13.29
N THR A 139 -28.19 -9.16 -13.79
CA THR A 139 -28.64 -7.98 -13.01
C THR A 139 -30.16 -7.90 -12.97
N SER A 140 -30.72 -7.18 -12.00
CA SER A 140 -32.18 -6.98 -11.94
C SER A 140 -32.72 -6.28 -13.21
N GLY A 141 -31.94 -5.39 -13.84
CA GLY A 141 -32.29 -4.75 -15.11
C GLY A 141 -32.45 -5.76 -16.25
N THR A 142 -31.44 -6.59 -16.47
CA THR A 142 -31.45 -7.61 -17.53
C THR A 142 -32.56 -8.65 -17.31
N LEU A 143 -32.81 -9.06 -16.06
CA LEU A 143 -33.90 -9.99 -15.73
C LEU A 143 -35.26 -9.40 -16.07
N ARG A 144 -35.50 -8.10 -15.79
CA ARG A 144 -36.74 -7.42 -16.18
C ARG A 144 -36.90 -7.34 -17.70
N GLU A 145 -35.83 -7.09 -18.44
CA GLU A 145 -35.85 -7.09 -19.91
C GLU A 145 -36.19 -8.47 -20.48
N GLN A 146 -35.60 -9.55 -19.93
CA GLN A 146 -35.91 -10.91 -20.35
C GLN A 146 -37.36 -11.29 -20.04
N ILE A 147 -37.88 -10.94 -18.85
CA ILE A 147 -39.28 -11.13 -18.48
C ILE A 147 -40.20 -10.37 -19.44
N ALA A 148 -39.87 -9.11 -19.76
CA ALA A 148 -40.66 -8.31 -20.70
C ALA A 148 -40.66 -8.91 -22.11
N SER A 149 -39.49 -9.33 -22.61
CA SER A 149 -39.35 -10.00 -23.90
C SER A 149 -40.19 -11.28 -23.97
N LEU A 150 -40.11 -12.13 -22.95
CA LEU A 150 -40.88 -13.37 -22.89
C LEU A 150 -42.39 -13.10 -22.77
N ASN A 151 -42.79 -12.08 -22.01
CA ASN A 151 -44.19 -11.65 -21.94
C ASN A 151 -44.73 -11.15 -23.28
N ALA A 152 -43.91 -10.44 -24.06
CA ALA A 152 -44.28 -9.93 -25.38
C ALA A 152 -44.49 -11.03 -26.43
N GLN A 153 -43.93 -12.23 -26.23
CA GLN A 153 -44.16 -13.36 -27.14
C GLN A 153 -45.62 -13.84 -27.04
N VAL A 154 -46.37 -13.72 -28.13
CA VAL A 154 -47.74 -14.24 -28.20
C VAL A 154 -47.68 -15.73 -28.48
N ILE A 155 -48.33 -16.51 -27.61
CA ILE A 155 -48.59 -17.93 -27.82
C ILE A 155 -50.09 -18.02 -28.13
N ASP A 156 -50.41 -18.42 -29.35
CA ASP A 156 -51.76 -18.54 -29.87
C ASP A 156 -51.87 -19.76 -30.79
N ALA A 157 -52.98 -19.86 -31.52
CA ALA A 157 -53.27 -20.95 -32.45
C ALA A 157 -52.19 -21.15 -33.53
N ALA A 158 -51.29 -20.18 -33.76
CA ALA A 158 -50.15 -20.35 -34.67
C ALA A 158 -49.11 -21.35 -34.16
N PHE A 159 -49.18 -21.79 -32.90
CA PHE A 159 -48.38 -22.90 -32.38
C PHE A 159 -49.03 -24.27 -32.59
N GLU A 160 -50.26 -24.31 -33.12
CA GLU A 160 -50.96 -25.54 -33.49
C GLU A 160 -51.01 -26.54 -32.31
N GLU A 161 -50.64 -27.81 -32.50
CA GLU A 161 -50.65 -28.82 -31.44
C GLU A 161 -49.65 -28.52 -30.29
N TYR A 162 -48.72 -27.60 -30.51
CA TYR A 162 -47.70 -27.19 -29.53
C TYR A 162 -48.14 -26.02 -28.65
N GLU A 163 -49.29 -25.40 -28.89
CA GLU A 163 -49.77 -24.21 -28.16
C GLU A 163 -49.77 -24.43 -26.64
N ALA A 164 -50.34 -25.55 -26.18
CA ALA A 164 -50.40 -25.87 -24.77
C ALA A 164 -49.01 -26.10 -24.15
N GLU A 165 -48.06 -26.66 -24.92
CA GLU A 165 -46.68 -26.86 -24.47
C GLU A 165 -45.92 -25.53 -24.40
N ALA A 166 -46.08 -24.68 -25.40
CA ALA A 166 -45.50 -23.35 -25.43
C ALA A 166 -46.01 -22.47 -24.28
N HIS A 167 -47.30 -22.52 -23.94
CA HIS A 167 -47.84 -21.86 -22.76
C HIS A 167 -47.18 -22.36 -21.47
N ARG A 168 -47.03 -23.69 -21.31
CA ARG A 168 -46.36 -24.27 -20.13
C ARG A 168 -44.90 -23.86 -20.05
N ALA A 169 -44.18 -23.88 -21.18
CA ALA A 169 -42.78 -23.48 -21.25
C ALA A 169 -42.60 -21.99 -20.89
N LYS A 170 -43.42 -21.11 -21.48
CA LYS A 170 -43.43 -19.68 -21.16
C LYS A 170 -43.75 -19.43 -19.68
N ALA A 171 -44.78 -20.08 -19.13
CA ALA A 171 -45.16 -19.91 -17.74
C ALA A 171 -44.03 -20.33 -16.77
N LYS A 172 -43.43 -21.51 -17.01
CA LYS A 172 -42.31 -22.01 -16.21
C LYS A 172 -41.09 -21.10 -16.30
N ALA A 173 -40.82 -20.55 -17.48
CA ALA A 173 -39.72 -19.63 -17.69
C ALA A 173 -39.94 -18.29 -16.98
N LEU A 174 -41.16 -17.73 -17.04
CA LEU A 174 -41.52 -16.54 -16.29
C LEU A 174 -41.42 -16.74 -14.77
N GLU A 175 -41.85 -17.90 -14.26
CA GLU A 175 -41.72 -18.24 -12.85
C GLU A 175 -40.25 -18.26 -12.41
N GLY A 176 -39.39 -18.94 -13.17
CA GLY A 176 -37.95 -19.01 -12.88
C GLY A 176 -37.26 -17.65 -12.93
N LEU A 177 -37.52 -16.85 -13.97
CA LEU A 177 -36.97 -15.50 -14.10
C LEU A 177 -37.47 -14.56 -13.00
N SER A 178 -38.75 -14.66 -12.62
CA SER A 178 -39.33 -13.83 -11.55
C SER A 178 -38.71 -14.16 -10.20
N ALA A 179 -38.51 -15.44 -9.90
CA ALA A 179 -37.81 -15.87 -8.70
C ALA A 179 -36.35 -15.36 -8.66
N ALA A 180 -35.63 -15.47 -9.79
CA ALA A 180 -34.27 -14.93 -9.89
C ALA A 180 -34.25 -13.40 -9.71
N LEU A 181 -35.22 -12.68 -10.28
CA LEU A 181 -35.35 -11.23 -10.12
C LEU A 181 -35.58 -10.86 -8.66
N GLU A 182 -36.48 -11.54 -7.96
CA GLU A 182 -36.75 -11.27 -6.55
C GLU A 182 -35.50 -11.48 -5.69
N THR A 183 -34.78 -12.59 -5.90
CA THR A 183 -33.51 -12.85 -5.23
C THR A 183 -32.48 -11.74 -5.52
N ARG A 184 -32.40 -11.29 -6.78
CA ARG A 184 -31.43 -10.28 -7.19
C ARG A 184 -31.77 -8.88 -6.65
N GLU A 185 -33.05 -8.50 -6.64
CA GLU A 185 -33.52 -7.24 -6.07
C GLU A 185 -33.26 -7.18 -4.57
N LYS A 186 -33.51 -8.27 -3.83
CA LYS A 186 -33.16 -8.38 -2.41
C LYS A 186 -31.67 -8.18 -2.19
N TYR A 187 -30.83 -8.89 -2.94
CA TYR A 187 -29.38 -8.75 -2.87
C TYR A 187 -28.92 -7.32 -3.15
N GLU A 188 -29.42 -6.70 -4.23
CA GLU A 188 -29.06 -5.33 -4.60
C GLU A 188 -29.52 -4.30 -3.54
N ALA A 189 -30.70 -4.48 -2.96
CA ALA A 189 -31.21 -3.64 -1.87
C ALA A 189 -30.34 -3.76 -0.61
N GLU A 190 -29.97 -4.98 -0.21
CA GLU A 190 -29.07 -5.24 0.92
C GLU A 190 -27.69 -4.59 0.70
N GLN A 191 -27.14 -4.68 -0.52
CA GLN A 191 -25.87 -4.02 -0.85
C GLN A 191 -25.99 -2.49 -0.79
N ALA A 192 -27.10 -1.91 -1.26
CA ALA A 192 -27.35 -0.47 -1.21
C ALA A 192 -27.50 0.02 0.24
N GLU A 193 -28.22 -0.72 1.09
CA GLU A 193 -28.35 -0.40 2.51
C GLU A 193 -26.99 -0.50 3.22
N LEU A 194 -26.22 -1.56 2.97
CA LEU A 194 -24.89 -1.73 3.53
C LEU A 194 -23.95 -0.59 3.12
N ALA A 195 -24.01 -0.14 1.87
CA ALA A 195 -23.24 1.01 1.40
C ALA A 195 -23.66 2.31 2.12
N ARG A 196 -24.96 2.52 2.32
CA ARG A 196 -25.48 3.68 3.09
C ARG A 196 -24.99 3.65 4.54
N LEU A 197 -25.09 2.50 5.21
CA LEU A 197 -24.63 2.34 6.59
C LEU A 197 -23.12 2.60 6.73
N ARG A 198 -22.32 2.12 5.78
CA ARG A 198 -20.86 2.41 5.74
C ARG A 198 -20.57 3.89 5.53
N ALA A 199 -21.29 4.55 4.62
CA ALA A 199 -21.15 5.99 4.38
C ALA A 199 -21.54 6.81 5.61
N GLU A 200 -22.63 6.44 6.28
CA GLU A 200 -23.07 7.09 7.52
C GLU A 200 -22.06 6.88 8.66
N ALA A 201 -21.55 5.66 8.85
CA ALA A 201 -20.52 5.36 9.84
C ALA A 201 -19.24 6.17 9.59
N ALA A 202 -18.77 6.24 8.34
CA ALA A 202 -17.61 7.06 7.96
C ALA A 202 -17.84 8.55 8.20
N ALA A 203 -19.05 9.06 7.92
CA ALA A 203 -19.40 10.46 8.18
C ALA A 203 -19.44 10.76 9.69
N ARG A 204 -19.96 9.84 10.51
CA ARG A 204 -19.94 9.98 11.98
C ARG A 204 -18.52 9.96 12.53
N GLU A 205 -17.68 9.02 12.09
CA GLU A 205 -16.28 8.94 12.50
C GLU A 205 -15.51 10.21 12.13
N GLN A 206 -15.73 10.73 10.93
CA GLN A 206 -15.11 11.99 10.49
C GLN A 206 -15.57 13.16 11.35
N LYS A 207 -16.88 13.27 11.64
CA LYS A 207 -17.41 14.30 12.53
C LYS A 207 -16.86 14.18 13.95
N GLU A 208 -16.80 12.98 14.52
CA GLU A 208 -16.22 12.75 15.84
C GLU A 208 -14.73 13.11 15.89
N ARG A 209 -14.00 12.83 14.81
CA ARG A 209 -12.59 13.22 14.68
C ARG A 209 -12.44 14.73 14.59
N GLU A 210 -13.26 15.41 13.81
CA GLU A 210 -13.28 16.87 13.71
C GLU A 210 -13.65 17.52 15.04
N GLU A 211 -14.66 16.99 15.75
CA GLU A 211 -15.03 17.44 17.09
C GLU A 211 -13.92 17.18 18.11
N ARG A 212 -13.22 16.04 18.05
CA ARG A 212 -12.06 15.76 18.91
C ARG A 212 -10.93 16.75 18.64
N ILE A 213 -10.59 17.00 17.38
CA ILE A 213 -9.57 17.99 17.00
C ILE A 213 -9.99 19.39 17.47
N ALA A 214 -11.26 19.77 17.31
CA ALA A 214 -11.77 21.06 17.77
C ALA A 214 -11.72 21.20 19.30
N ARG A 215 -12.11 20.15 20.04
CA ARG A 215 -12.00 20.10 21.51
C ARG A 215 -10.55 20.19 21.97
N GLU A 216 -9.65 19.40 21.37
CA GLU A 216 -8.22 19.43 21.68
C GLU A 216 -7.60 20.80 21.37
N ALA A 217 -7.98 21.43 20.25
CA ALA A 217 -7.53 22.77 19.91
C ALA A 217 -8.05 23.83 20.89
N ALA A 218 -9.32 23.77 21.28
CA ALA A 218 -9.92 24.68 22.26
C ALA A 218 -9.28 24.51 23.65
N GLU A 219 -9.08 23.26 24.10
CA GLU A 219 -8.45 22.97 25.38
C GLU A 219 -6.98 23.40 25.39
N ARG A 220 -6.25 23.22 24.28
CA ARG A 220 -4.89 23.72 24.13
C ARG A 220 -4.84 25.24 24.18
N ALA A 221 -5.74 25.92 23.47
CA ALA A 221 -5.83 27.38 23.49
C ALA A 221 -6.16 27.90 24.91
N GLN A 222 -7.05 27.23 25.63
CA GLN A 222 -7.37 27.58 27.01
C GLN A 222 -6.17 27.36 27.94
N ARG A 223 -5.49 26.21 27.84
CA ARG A 223 -4.28 25.93 28.63
C ARG A 223 -3.16 26.93 28.33
N GLU A 224 -2.96 27.30 27.07
CA GLU A 224 -1.98 28.33 26.69
C GLU A 224 -2.38 29.72 27.22
N ALA A 225 -3.66 30.08 27.20
CA ALA A 225 -4.15 31.34 27.76
C ALA A 225 -4.01 31.38 29.30
N GLU A 226 -4.38 30.30 30.00
CA GLU A 226 -4.21 30.15 31.45
C GLU A 226 -2.73 30.18 31.85
N ALA A 227 -1.87 29.48 31.11
CA ALA A 227 -0.42 29.51 31.33
C ALA A 227 0.17 30.91 31.13
N ARG A 228 -0.27 31.65 30.09
CA ARG A 228 0.14 33.05 29.87
C ARG A 228 -0.35 33.95 30.99
N ALA A 229 -1.61 33.84 31.40
CA ALA A 229 -2.16 34.62 32.50
C ALA A 229 -1.46 34.30 33.83
N GLN A 230 -1.10 33.04 34.06
CA GLN A 230 -0.35 32.63 35.23
C GLN A 230 1.09 33.15 35.19
N ALA A 231 1.78 33.06 34.06
CA ALA A 231 3.11 33.62 33.87
C ALA A 231 3.11 35.15 34.04
N GLU A 232 2.06 35.85 33.58
CA GLU A 232 1.91 37.29 33.77
C GLU A 232 1.66 37.64 35.25
N ARG A 233 0.80 36.88 35.95
CA ARG A 233 0.61 37.02 37.41
C ARG A 233 1.90 36.78 38.17
N GLU A 234 2.64 35.71 37.86
CA GLU A 234 3.92 35.40 38.47
C GLU A 234 4.96 36.47 38.16
N ALA A 235 5.00 37.01 36.94
CA ALA A 235 5.88 38.12 36.58
C ALA A 235 5.55 39.41 37.35
N VAL A 236 4.26 39.70 37.59
CA VAL A 236 3.84 40.83 38.44
C VAL A 236 4.26 40.60 39.89
N ILE A 237 4.00 39.41 40.45
CA ILE A 237 4.41 39.06 41.82
C ILE A 237 5.93 39.14 41.97
N GLN A 238 6.70 38.64 41.00
CA GLN A 238 8.16 38.75 41.01
C GLN A 238 8.63 40.20 40.92
N ARG A 239 8.02 41.03 40.05
CA ARG A 239 8.34 42.47 39.98
C ARG A 239 8.01 43.20 41.28
N GLU A 240 6.90 42.87 41.93
CA GLU A 240 6.53 43.45 43.24
C GLU A 240 7.47 42.96 44.35
N ALA A 241 7.84 41.69 44.36
CA ALA A 241 8.80 41.13 45.29
C ALA A 241 10.22 41.70 45.10
N GLU A 242 10.67 41.86 43.87
CA GLU A 242 11.94 42.51 43.51
C GLU A 242 11.93 43.99 43.88
N ALA A 243 10.84 44.71 43.59
CA ALA A 243 10.68 46.11 43.97
C ALA A 243 10.68 46.29 45.50
N LYS A 244 10.01 45.39 46.23
CA LYS A 244 10.01 45.37 47.70
C LYS A 244 11.38 45.02 48.25
N ALA A 245 12.04 43.99 47.71
CA ALA A 245 13.41 43.63 48.12
C ALA A 245 14.41 44.76 47.82
N ALA A 246 14.25 45.48 46.71
CA ALA A 246 15.05 46.65 46.39
C ALA A 246 14.76 47.84 47.31
N ALA A 247 13.50 48.04 47.70
CA ALA A 247 13.10 49.05 48.68
C ALA A 247 13.63 48.71 50.08
N ASP A 248 13.45 47.48 50.54
CA ASP A 248 13.97 46.98 51.82
C ASP A 248 15.50 47.06 51.87
N LYS A 249 16.19 46.74 50.76
CA LYS A 249 17.65 46.90 50.65
C LYS A 249 18.08 48.37 50.70
N ARG A 250 17.35 49.28 50.04
CA ARG A 250 17.59 50.73 50.13
C ARG A 250 17.31 51.27 51.53
N GLU A 251 16.27 50.82 52.19
CA GLU A 251 15.95 51.23 53.57
C GLU A 251 17.01 50.71 54.54
N LEU A 252 17.45 49.46 54.38
CA LEU A 252 18.53 48.89 55.17
C LEU A 252 19.86 49.60 54.90
N GLU A 253 20.17 49.95 53.65
CA GLU A 253 21.36 50.70 53.26
C GLU A 253 21.32 52.13 53.82
N LEU A 254 20.16 52.80 53.78
CA LEU A 254 19.96 54.10 54.42
C LEU A 254 20.12 54.01 55.94
N LYS A 255 19.53 52.99 56.60
CA LYS A 255 19.69 52.75 58.04
C LYS A 255 21.14 52.46 58.41
N LEU A 256 21.83 51.60 57.66
CA LEU A 256 23.25 51.30 57.88
C LEU A 256 24.14 52.51 57.58
N SER A 257 23.78 53.35 56.60
CA SER A 257 24.50 54.59 56.32
C SER A 257 24.28 55.64 57.42
N ALA A 258 23.07 55.74 57.96
CA ALA A 258 22.73 56.63 59.06
C ALA A 258 23.38 56.15 60.37
N GLU A 259 23.36 54.84 60.63
CA GLU A 259 24.07 54.23 61.77
C GLU A 259 25.58 54.39 61.64
N ARG A 260 26.15 54.21 60.44
CA ARG A 260 27.58 54.50 60.19
C ARG A 260 27.91 55.97 60.34
N ALA A 261 27.06 56.88 59.87
CA ALA A 261 27.26 58.32 60.02
C ALA A 261 27.14 58.76 61.49
N GLU A 262 26.23 58.18 62.26
CA GLU A 262 26.12 58.41 63.71
C GLU A 262 27.31 57.79 64.46
N ARG A 263 27.78 56.59 64.06
CA ARG A 263 29.01 55.99 64.60
C ARG A 263 30.24 56.81 64.26
N GLU A 264 30.38 57.30 63.03
CA GLU A 264 31.48 58.16 62.61
C GLU A 264 31.44 59.51 63.32
N LYS A 265 30.27 60.10 63.54
CA LYS A 265 30.13 61.30 64.38
C LYS A 265 30.50 61.01 65.83
N ALA A 266 30.03 59.90 66.41
CA ALA A 266 30.37 59.51 67.78
C ALA A 266 31.87 59.19 67.93
N GLU A 267 32.47 58.52 66.94
CA GLU A 267 33.91 58.23 66.90
C GLU A 267 34.75 59.48 66.61
N ALA A 268 34.28 60.42 65.80
CA ALA A 268 34.95 61.71 65.59
C ALA A 268 34.91 62.57 66.86
N VAL A 269 33.77 62.61 67.57
CA VAL A 269 33.65 63.27 68.87
C VAL A 269 34.53 62.58 69.92
N GLN A 270 34.58 61.24 69.95
CA GLN A 270 35.49 60.52 70.84
C GLN A 270 36.97 60.72 70.49
N ARG A 271 37.33 60.73 69.20
CA ARG A 271 38.72 61.00 68.77
C ARG A 271 39.13 62.44 69.05
N GLU A 272 38.24 63.42 68.92
CA GLU A 272 38.55 64.80 69.30
C GLU A 272 38.71 64.95 70.83
N GLN A 273 37.86 64.27 71.62
CA GLN A 273 37.98 64.24 73.08
C GLN A 273 39.23 63.49 73.55
N GLN A 274 39.59 62.36 72.93
CA GLN A 274 40.81 61.62 73.22
C GLN A 274 42.07 62.36 72.74
N ALA A 275 42.03 63.05 71.61
CA ALA A 275 43.15 63.87 71.15
C ALA A 275 43.40 65.09 72.05
N LYS A 276 42.35 65.74 72.58
CA LYS A 276 42.48 66.80 73.59
C LYS A 276 42.99 66.25 74.93
N ALA A 277 42.47 65.12 75.40
CA ALA A 277 42.90 64.49 76.65
C ALA A 277 44.34 63.95 76.58
N ASP A 278 44.78 63.38 75.44
CA ASP A 278 46.15 62.88 75.26
C ASP A 278 47.17 64.01 75.05
N ALA A 279 46.77 65.14 74.45
CA ALA A 279 47.60 66.34 74.37
C ALA A 279 47.80 67.01 75.74
N GLU A 280 46.76 67.09 76.56
CA GLU A 280 46.85 67.59 77.94
C GLU A 280 47.65 66.64 78.84
N ARG A 281 47.48 65.31 78.69
CA ARG A 281 48.23 64.33 79.49
C ARG A 281 49.72 64.31 79.14
N ARG A 282 50.09 64.45 77.86
CA ARG A 282 51.51 64.55 77.44
C ARG A 282 52.15 65.88 77.84
N ALA A 283 51.41 66.99 77.84
CA ALA A 283 51.90 68.26 78.37
C ALA A 283 52.08 68.23 79.89
N ALA A 284 51.17 67.58 80.63
CA ALA A 284 51.25 67.43 82.08
C ALA A 284 52.34 66.44 82.53
N GLU A 285 52.56 65.33 81.81
CA GLU A 285 53.63 64.36 82.13
C GLU A 285 55.03 64.91 81.85
N ALA A 286 55.23 65.72 80.80
CA ALA A 286 56.51 66.37 80.53
C ALA A 286 56.90 67.41 81.61
N VAL A 287 55.92 68.14 82.16
CA VAL A 287 56.13 69.10 83.25
C VAL A 287 56.32 68.39 84.60
N ALA A 288 55.59 67.29 84.86
CA ALA A 288 55.72 66.52 86.09
C ALA A 288 57.01 65.69 86.17
N ALA A 289 57.56 65.23 85.04
CA ALA A 289 58.82 64.49 85.00
C ALA A 289 60.04 65.37 85.31
N GLU A 290 60.07 66.61 84.81
CA GLU A 290 61.18 67.55 85.09
C GLU A 290 61.12 68.08 86.54
N GLN A 291 59.91 68.31 87.08
CA GLN A 291 59.73 68.73 88.47
C GLN A 291 60.05 67.61 89.48
N ARG A 292 59.82 66.33 89.16
CA ARG A 292 60.20 65.20 90.03
C ARG A 292 61.71 64.99 90.11
N ARG A 293 62.46 65.27 89.04
CA ARG A 293 63.92 65.13 89.03
C ARG A 293 64.60 66.20 89.90
N VAL A 294 64.11 67.44 89.86
CA VAL A 294 64.62 68.55 90.69
C VAL A 294 64.20 68.41 92.16
N ALA A 295 62.98 67.93 92.43
CA ALA A 295 62.49 67.74 93.80
C ALA A 295 63.16 66.55 94.54
N GLN A 296 63.49 65.45 93.83
CA GLN A 296 64.18 64.31 94.45
C GLN A 296 65.64 64.63 94.82
N GLN A 297 66.31 65.49 94.06
CA GLN A 297 67.69 65.88 94.34
C GLN A 297 67.79 66.85 95.53
N GLN A 298 66.83 67.76 95.69
CA GLN A 298 66.77 68.68 96.84
C GLN A 298 66.22 68.03 98.13
N ALA A 299 65.36 67.03 98.03
CA ALA A 299 64.83 66.32 99.20
C ALA A 299 65.88 65.40 99.86
N ALA A 300 66.80 64.82 99.09
CA ALA A 300 67.88 63.98 99.61
C ALA A 300 68.91 64.78 100.43
N GLU A 301 69.29 65.98 99.98
CA GLU A 301 70.25 66.85 100.69
C GLU A 301 69.64 67.49 101.97
N ALA A 302 68.35 67.81 101.96
CA ALA A 302 67.67 68.39 103.12
C ALA A 302 67.38 67.38 104.24
N ALA A 303 67.16 66.10 103.91
CA ALA A 303 66.89 65.04 104.88
C ALA A 303 68.15 64.61 105.66
N GLU A 304 69.33 64.67 105.04
CA GLU A 304 70.58 64.32 105.71
C GLU A 304 71.09 65.43 106.65
N ALA A 305 70.84 66.71 106.31
CA ALA A 305 71.19 67.85 107.17
C ALA A 305 70.34 67.90 108.46
N LYS A 306 69.03 67.60 108.40
CA LYS A 306 68.14 67.62 109.57
C LYS A 306 68.46 66.52 110.60
N ARG A 307 68.91 65.34 110.16
CA ARG A 307 69.30 64.25 111.08
C ARG A 307 70.55 64.59 111.91
N ARG A 308 71.49 65.37 111.38
CA ARG A 308 72.72 65.75 112.11
C ARG A 308 72.50 66.84 113.16
N GLU A 309 71.52 67.72 112.95
CA GLU A 309 71.15 68.78 113.90
C GLU A 309 70.37 68.23 115.11
N ALA A 310 69.40 67.33 114.88
CA ALA A 310 68.59 66.74 115.95
C ALA A 310 69.41 65.89 116.94
N ASP A 311 70.41 65.16 116.43
CA ASP A 311 71.25 64.28 117.24
C ASP A 311 72.24 65.06 118.13
N LYS A 312 72.68 66.26 117.69
CA LYS A 312 73.49 67.18 118.50
C LYS A 312 72.70 67.80 119.66
N ALA A 313 71.44 68.16 119.42
CA ALA A 313 70.59 68.76 120.44
C ALA A 313 70.26 67.77 121.57
N HIS A 314 69.97 66.51 121.22
CA HIS A 314 69.68 65.46 122.20
C HIS A 314 70.87 65.18 123.13
N LYS A 315 72.07 65.05 122.55
CA LYS A 315 73.31 64.78 123.30
C LYS A 315 73.69 65.93 124.25
N ALA A 316 73.45 67.17 123.85
CA ALA A 316 73.71 68.34 124.69
C ALA A 316 72.76 68.43 125.89
N ALA A 317 71.48 68.03 125.73
CA ALA A 317 70.49 68.04 126.79
C ALA A 317 70.82 67.02 127.90
N VAL A 318 71.17 65.79 127.53
CA VAL A 318 71.53 64.72 128.48
C VAL A 318 72.80 65.08 129.27
N ASN A 319 73.81 65.66 128.61
CA ASN A 319 75.03 66.10 129.29
C ASN A 319 74.80 67.24 130.27
N ARG A 320 73.90 68.19 129.97
CA ARG A 320 73.54 69.24 130.94
C ARG A 320 72.80 68.69 132.14
N ALA A 321 71.92 67.71 131.94
CA ALA A 321 71.22 67.06 133.05
C ALA A 321 72.21 66.31 133.97
N ALA A 322 73.18 65.58 133.39
CA ALA A 322 74.25 64.95 134.15
C ALA A 322 75.12 65.97 134.90
N LEU A 323 75.42 67.12 134.26
CA LEU A 323 76.21 68.20 134.89
C LEU A 323 75.50 68.76 136.12
N ALA A 324 74.20 69.03 135.99
CA ALA A 324 73.38 69.53 137.10
C ALA A 324 73.33 68.52 138.26
N ALA A 325 73.23 67.22 137.98
CA ALA A 325 73.24 66.17 139.00
C ALA A 325 74.59 66.06 139.74
N PHE A 326 75.71 66.19 139.03
CA PHE A 326 77.04 66.21 139.66
C PHE A 326 77.23 67.43 140.57
N VAL A 327 76.79 68.61 140.12
CA VAL A 327 76.85 69.82 140.95
C VAL A 327 75.98 69.69 142.20
N ALA A 328 74.77 69.13 142.08
CA ALA A 328 73.89 68.88 143.21
C ALA A 328 74.48 67.86 144.23
N GLY A 329 75.33 66.94 143.79
CA GLY A 329 76.06 65.98 144.64
C GLY A 329 77.28 66.55 145.37
N GLY A 330 77.54 67.87 145.27
CA GLY A 330 78.63 68.56 145.98
C GLY A 330 79.92 68.77 145.17
N MET A 331 79.93 68.46 143.87
CA MET A 331 81.07 68.78 142.99
C MET A 331 80.98 70.22 142.44
N THR A 332 82.14 70.86 142.26
CA THR A 332 82.25 72.13 141.55
C THR A 332 82.02 71.95 140.04
N GLU A 333 81.49 72.97 139.38
CA GLU A 333 81.05 72.90 137.98
C GLU A 333 82.18 72.53 136.99
N GLU A 334 83.40 73.01 137.24
CA GLU A 334 84.57 72.67 136.40
C GLU A 334 84.92 71.18 136.50
N CYS A 335 84.98 70.64 137.72
CA CYS A 335 85.24 69.21 137.93
C CYS A 335 84.12 68.33 137.34
N ALA A 336 82.85 68.78 137.41
CA ALA A 336 81.72 68.07 136.83
C ALA A 336 81.77 68.01 135.30
N LYS A 337 82.13 69.12 134.63
CA LYS A 337 82.34 69.15 133.17
C LYS A 337 83.47 68.20 132.75
N GLN A 338 84.54 68.18 133.54
CA GLN A 338 85.69 67.31 133.27
C GLN A 338 85.34 65.83 133.45
N ALA A 339 84.58 65.47 134.49
CA ALA A 339 84.08 64.11 134.70
C ALA A 339 83.18 63.63 133.55
N ILE A 340 82.20 64.44 133.11
CA ILE A 340 81.34 64.12 131.96
C ILE A 340 82.15 63.91 130.68
N THR A 341 83.15 64.76 130.46
CA THR A 341 84.03 64.66 129.28
C THR A 341 84.84 63.36 129.29
N LEU A 342 85.37 62.95 130.45
CA LEU A 342 86.13 61.71 130.59
C LEU A 342 85.26 60.46 130.42
N ILE A 343 84.02 60.48 130.91
CA ILE A 343 83.06 59.38 130.75
C ILE A 343 82.59 59.27 129.29
N ALA A 344 82.27 60.38 128.62
CA ALA A 344 81.90 60.38 127.20
C ALA A 344 83.02 59.87 126.29
N LYS A 345 84.29 60.14 126.66
CA LYS A 345 85.49 59.62 125.98
C LYS A 345 85.84 58.17 126.36
N LYS A 346 85.07 57.52 127.26
CA LYS A 346 85.33 56.17 127.81
C LYS A 346 86.72 56.02 128.46
N ALA A 347 87.31 57.12 128.95
CA ALA A 347 88.60 57.11 129.62
C ALA A 347 88.50 56.58 131.06
N ILE A 348 87.30 56.52 131.62
CA ILE A 348 86.99 55.87 132.90
C ILE A 348 86.37 54.49 132.60
N PRO A 349 87.00 53.38 133.00
CA PRO A 349 86.47 52.04 132.74
C PRO A 349 85.13 51.80 133.45
N ALA A 350 84.26 51.00 132.83
CA ALA A 350 82.99 50.52 133.39
C ALA A 350 81.93 51.60 133.73
N VAL A 351 82.01 52.81 133.16
CA VAL A 351 80.98 53.86 133.27
C VAL A 351 80.70 54.48 131.89
N SER A 352 79.43 54.78 131.57
CA SER A 352 79.04 55.40 130.29
C SER A 352 77.82 56.32 130.42
N ILE A 353 77.72 57.34 129.56
CA ILE A 353 76.52 58.17 129.40
C ILE A 353 75.73 57.66 128.19
N THR A 354 74.45 57.36 128.38
CA THR A 354 73.52 56.96 127.33
C THR A 354 72.80 58.19 126.80
N TYR A 355 72.83 58.40 125.48
CA TYR A 355 72.26 59.59 124.83
C TYR A 355 70.94 59.33 124.15
#